data_AF-A0A2V8K1M9-F1
#
_entry.id   AF-A0A2V8K1M9-F1
#
_cell.length_a   1.000
_cell.length_b   1.000
_cell.length_c   1.000
_cell.angle_alpha   90.00
_cell.angle_beta   90.00
_cell.angle_gamma   90.00
#
_symmetry.space_group_name_H-M   'P 1'
#
loop_
_entity.id
_entity.type
_entity.pdbx_description
1 polymer ?
#
loop_
_entity_poly.entity_id
_entity_poly.type
_entity_poly.pdbx_seq_one_letter_code
_entity_poly.pdbx_strand_id
1 'polypeptide(L)' 'MQDWQERIAIDPDVCHGKACIRGTRIMVSVILDNLAEGLSPEKIVEEYPPLTLDDIRAAISYAATLTREEEILPLR' A
#
# COMPACT_ATOMS: atom_id res chain seq x y z
N MET A 1 -14.86 4.67 -6.98
CA MET A 1 -14.06 4.08 -5.90
C MET A 1 -13.32 2.92 -6.51
N GLN A 2 -11.99 2.96 -6.55
CA GLN A 2 -11.22 1.79 -6.97
C GLN A 2 -11.21 0.80 -5.80
N ASP A 3 -11.65 -0.43 -6.06
CA ASP A 3 -11.63 -1.53 -5.09
C ASP A 3 -10.18 -1.98 -4.87
N TRP A 4 -9.55 -1.44 -3.83
CA TRP A 4 -8.20 -1.83 -3.42
C TRP A 4 -8.15 -3.31 -3.00
N GLN A 5 -9.29 -3.90 -2.66
CA GLN A 5 -9.47 -5.29 -2.21
C GLN A 5 -9.01 -6.32 -3.25
N GLU A 6 -9.10 -6.00 -4.54
CA GLU A 6 -8.62 -6.89 -5.60
C GLU A 6 -7.09 -6.88 -5.72
N ARG A 7 -6.45 -5.76 -5.34
CA ARG A 7 -5.01 -5.52 -5.53
C ARG A 7 -4.18 -5.72 -4.28
N ILE A 8 -4.77 -5.64 -3.09
CA ILE A 8 -4.07 -5.83 -1.82
C ILE A 8 -4.47 -7.17 -1.22
N ALA A 9 -3.47 -7.88 -0.69
CA ALA A 9 -3.64 -9.12 0.02
C ALA A 9 -3.02 -9.01 1.42
N ILE A 10 -3.69 -9.65 2.38
CA ILE A 10 -3.16 -9.90 3.72
C ILE A 10 -3.12 -11.42 3.87
N ASP A 11 -1.93 -11.95 4.04
CA ASP A 11 -1.69 -13.38 4.21
C ASP A 11 -0.75 -13.55 5.42
N PRO A 12 -1.16 -14.28 6.48
CA PRO A 12 -0.31 -14.52 7.65
C PRO A 12 1.08 -15.10 7.31
N ASP A 13 1.16 -15.89 6.24
CA ASP A 13 2.38 -16.54 5.78
C ASP A 13 3.25 -15.61 4.90
N VAL A 14 2.76 -14.43 4.54
CA VAL A 14 3.46 -13.43 3.71
C VAL A 14 3.66 -12.13 4.48
N CYS A 15 4.91 -11.69 4.58
CA CYS A 15 5.28 -10.45 5.30
C CYS A 15 4.69 -10.34 6.72
N HIS A 16 4.50 -11.48 7.41
CA HIS A 16 3.95 -11.57 8.76
C HIS A 16 2.52 -11.02 8.88
N GLY A 17 1.66 -11.24 7.87
CA GLY A 17 0.28 -10.75 7.88
C GLY A 17 0.15 -9.25 7.62
N LYS A 18 1.18 -8.60 7.08
CA LYS A 18 1.11 -7.20 6.66
C LYS A 18 0.45 -7.09 5.28
N ALA A 19 -0.27 -5.99 5.06
CA ALA A 19 -0.89 -5.69 3.77
C ALA A 19 0.19 -5.51 2.68
N CYS A 20 0.08 -6.29 1.61
CA CYS A 20 1.01 -6.30 0.48
C CYS A 20 0.24 -6.21 -0.84
N ILE A 21 0.89 -5.71 -1.89
CA ILE A 21 0.34 -5.81 -3.25
C ILE A 21 0.29 -7.28 -3.66
N ARG A 22 -0.87 -7.73 -4.15
CA ARG A 22 -1.18 -9.13 -4.48
C ARG A 22 -0.16 -9.67 -5.48
N GLY A 23 0.36 -10.87 -5.19
CA GLY A 23 1.38 -11.50 -6.03
C GLY A 23 2.80 -10.93 -5.84
N THR A 24 2.99 -10.00 -4.90
CA THR A 24 4.30 -9.44 -4.56
C THR A 24 4.59 -9.56 -3.07
N ARG A 25 5.84 -9.26 -2.68
CA ARG A 25 6.24 -9.06 -1.27
C ARG A 25 6.43 -7.57 -0.95
N ILE A 26 5.81 -6.68 -1.72
CA ILE A 26 5.92 -5.24 -1.53
C ILE A 26 4.77 -4.81 -0.62
N MET A 27 5.13 -4.38 0.59
CA MET A 27 4.17 -3.93 1.59
C MET A 27 3.56 -2.60 1.19
N VAL A 28 2.29 -2.39 1.53
CA VAL A 28 1.62 -1.10 1.38
C VAL A 28 2.39 0.00 2.12
N SER A 29 2.95 -0.29 3.29
CA SER A 29 3.76 0.66 4.04
C SER A 29 4.96 1.19 3.25
N VAL A 30 5.65 0.33 2.49
CA VAL A 30 6.81 0.74 1.67
C VAL A 30 6.38 1.75 0.60
N ILE A 31 5.22 1.55 -0.01
CA ILE A 31 4.68 2.50 -0.99
C ILE A 31 4.37 3.84 -0.31
N LEU A 32 3.74 3.81 0.86
CA LEU A 32 3.38 5.02 1.61
C LEU A 32 4.62 5.77 2.14
N ASP A 33 5.66 5.05 2.58
CA ASP A 33 6.92 5.62 3.04
C ASP A 33 7.61 6.38 1.89
N ASN A 34 7.72 5.77 0.71
CA ASN A 34 8.28 6.43 -0.48
C ASN A 34 7.48 7.67 -0.90
N LEU A 35 6.14 7.59 -0.85
CA LEU A 35 5.28 8.75 -1.10
C LEU A 35 5.51 9.86 -0.06
N ALA A 36 5.70 9.51 1.21
CA ALA A 36 6.00 10.46 2.28
C ALA A 36 7.39 11.11 2.12
N GLU A 37 8.36 10.40 1.56
CA GLU A 37 9.67 10.92 1.17
C GLU A 37 9.63 11.81 -0.09
N GLY A 38 8.47 11.91 -0.76
CA GLY A 38 8.24 12.79 -1.90
C GLY A 38 8.54 12.16 -3.26
N LEU A 39 8.68 10.83 -3.34
CA LEU A 39 8.77 10.14 -4.62
C LEU A 39 7.43 10.23 -5.36
N SER A 40 7.49 10.40 -6.69
CA SER A 40 6.28 10.34 -7.52
C SER A 40 5.84 8.89 -7.72
N PRO A 41 4.55 8.62 -7.94
CA PRO A 41 4.05 7.28 -8.24
C PRO A 41 4.80 6.58 -9.39
N GLU A 42 5.21 7.33 -10.40
CA GLU A 42 5.96 6.83 -11.56
C GLU A 42 7.35 6.33 -11.14
N LYS A 43 8.07 7.09 -10.30
CA LYS A 43 9.37 6.67 -9.77
C LYS A 43 9.26 5.40 -8.91
N ILE A 44 8.21 5.30 -8.09
CA ILE A 44 7.99 4.10 -7.29
C ILE A 44 7.77 2.88 -8.19
N VAL A 45 7.02 3.02 -9.28
CA VAL A 45 6.85 1.94 -10.26
C VAL A 45 8.16 1.60 -10.98
N GLU A 46 9.00 2.60 -11.28
CA GLU A 46 10.33 2.37 -11.86
C GLU A 46 11.27 1.61 -10.91
N GLU A 47 11.27 1.96 -9.62
CA GLU A 47 12.08 1.29 -8.58
C GLU A 47 11.56 -0.10 -8.22
N TYR A 48 10.25 -0.32 -8.37
CA TYR A 48 9.60 -1.59 -8.12
C TYR A 48 8.85 -2.08 -9.38
N PRO A 49 9.55 -2.69 -10.36
CA PRO A 49 8.96 -3.11 -11.64
C PRO A 49 7.71 -3.99 -11.57
N PRO A 50 7.47 -4.81 -10.51
CA PRO A 50 6.21 -5.54 -10.38
C PRO A 50 4.98 -4.68 -10.09
N LEU A 51 5.16 -3.41 -9.70
CA LEU A 51 4.07 -2.51 -9.39
C LEU A 51 3.51 -1.83 -10.64
N THR A 52 2.24 -1.49 -10.57
CA THR A 52 1.56 -0.61 -11.52
C THR A 52 1.09 0.66 -10.81
N LEU A 53 0.82 1.72 -11.57
CA LEU A 53 0.28 2.96 -11.00
C LEU A 53 -1.04 2.76 -10.25
N ASP A 54 -1.83 1.77 -10.67
CA ASP A 54 -3.05 1.44 -9.97
C ASP A 54 -2.81 0.71 -8.65
N ASP A 55 -1.69 -0.01 -8.49
CA ASP A 55 -1.31 -0.60 -7.21
C ASP A 55 -0.92 0.49 -6.20
N ILE A 56 -0.28 1.57 -6.68
CA ILE A 56 -0.02 2.77 -5.88
C ILE A 56 -1.34 3.43 -5.45
N ARG A 57 -2.31 3.57 -6.38
CA ARG A 57 -3.64 4.10 -6.05
C ARG A 57 -4.39 3.20 -5.07
N ALA A 58 -4.28 1.88 -5.21
CA ALA A 58 -4.87 0.92 -4.29
C ALA A 58 -4.26 1.04 -2.88
N ALA A 59 -2.93 1.16 -2.78
CA ALA A 59 -2.23 1.39 -1.52
C ALA A 59 -2.73 2.66 -0.80
N ILE A 60 -2.88 3.77 -1.53
CA ILE A 60 -3.41 5.03 -1.00
C ILE A 60 -4.89 4.88 -0.58
N SER A 61 -5.71 4.21 -1.40
CA SER A 61 -7.14 3.97 -1.13
C SER A 61 -7.35 3.10 0.11
N TYR A 62 -6.52 2.07 0.28
CA TYR A 62 -6.48 1.23 1.48
C TYR A 62 -6.10 2.03 2.72
N ALA A 63 -5.03 2.81 2.66
CA ALA A 63 -4.62 3.68 3.76
C ALA A 63 -5.72 4.67 4.15
N ALA A 64 -6.35 5.31 3.16
CA ALA A 64 -7.46 6.23 3.37
C ALA A 64 -8.70 5.53 3.97
N THR A 65 -8.88 4.23 3.72
CA THR A 65 -9.97 3.44 4.31
C THR A 65 -9.66 3.13 5.77
N LEU A 66 -8.43 2.70 6.08
CA LEU A 66 -7.99 2.47 7.46
C LEU A 66 -8.10 3.73 8.33
N THR A 67 -7.79 4.91 7.78
CA THR A 67 -7.92 6.17 8.53
C THR A 67 -9.37 6.59 8.77
N ARG A 68 -10.32 6.16 7.91
CA ARG A 68 -11.76 6.41 8.08
C ARG A 68 -12.40 5.48 9.12
N GLU A 69 -11.88 4.26 9.25
CA GLU A 69 -12.48 3.23 10.12
C GLU A 69 -12.01 3.28 11.59
N GLU A 70 -11.26 4.33 11.98
CA GLU A 70 -10.85 4.65 13.36
C GLU A 70 -10.35 3.46 14.22
N GLU A 71 -9.15 2.95 13.94
CA GLU A 71 -8.19 2.73 15.02
C GLU A 71 -7.21 3.89 15.02
N ILE A 72 -7.66 5.03 15.54
CA ILE A 72 -6.81 6.19 15.80
C ILE A 72 -5.88 5.81 16.97
N LEU A 73 -4.68 5.32 16.67
CA LEU A 73 -3.61 5.38 17.65
C LEU A 73 -3.23 6.86 17.84
N PRO A 74 -3.24 7.38 19.07
CA PRO A 74 -2.85 8.76 19.33
C PRO A 74 -1.40 8.93 18.89
N LEU A 75 -1.16 9.87 17.97
CA LEU A 75 0.17 10.31 17.58
C LEU A 75 0.84 10.87 18.85
N ARG A 76 1.90 10.19 19.31
CA ARG A 76 2.81 10.70 20.34
C ARG A 76 3.84 11.63 19.73
#